data_AF-A0A258Q140-F1
#
_entry.id   AF-A0A258Q140-F1
#
_cell.length_a   1.000
_cell.length_b   1.000
_cell.length_c   1.000
_cell.angle_alpha   90.00
_cell.angle_beta   90.00
_cell.angle_gamma   90.00
#
_symmetry.space_group_name_H-M   'P 1'
#
loop_
_entity.id
_entity.type
_entity.pdbx_description
1 polymer ?
#
loop_
_entity_poly.entity_id
_entity_poly.type
_entity_poly.pdbx_seq_one_letter_code
_entity_poly.pdbx_strand_id
1 'polypeptide(L)'
;MAAGSLLALLDDIATILDDVSVMTQVAAKKTAGVLGDDLALNAQQVSGVASERELPVVWAVTKGSFVNKLILVPAALLLSFLSTTFGIHWIIPTLLMIGGAFLCFEGFEKIVHKFLHTEEDVAHKTKLAHAVEDPNVDLVALEKEKIKGAITTDFILSAEIIVIALGTVADASFGKQIAVVSAIALIMTVGVYGLVAG
;
A
#
# COMPACT_ATOMS: atom_id res chain seq x y z
N MET A 1 -25.26 -31.21 -26.29
CA MET A 1 -25.25 -29.76 -26.62
C MET A 1 -25.08 -28.89 -25.38
N ALA A 2 -25.71 -29.16 -24.23
CA ALA A 2 -25.51 -28.38 -22.99
C ALA A 2 -24.14 -28.57 -22.30
N ALA A 3 -23.63 -29.80 -22.23
CA ALA A 3 -22.34 -30.08 -21.57
C ALA A 3 -21.13 -29.44 -22.27
N GLY A 4 -21.13 -29.37 -23.61
CA GLY A 4 -20.07 -28.70 -24.38
C GLY A 4 -20.07 -27.18 -24.21
N SER A 5 -21.24 -26.56 -24.06
CA SER A 5 -21.36 -25.12 -23.77
C SER A 5 -20.87 -24.76 -22.36
N LEU A 6 -21.09 -25.64 -21.37
CA LEU A 6 -20.57 -25.43 -20.01
C LEU A 6 -19.04 -25.57 -19.98
N LEU A 7 -18.49 -26.58 -20.66
CA LEU A 7 -17.04 -26.76 -20.74
C LEU A 7 -16.36 -25.60 -21.46
N ALA A 8 -16.95 -25.07 -22.53
CA ALA A 8 -16.44 -23.87 -23.20
C ALA A 8 -16.46 -22.63 -22.29
N LEU A 9 -17.54 -22.42 -21.52
CA LEU A 9 -17.61 -21.31 -20.55
C LEU A 9 -16.55 -21.44 -19.44
N LEU A 10 -16.29 -22.66 -18.97
CA LEU A 10 -15.24 -22.91 -17.98
C LEU A 10 -13.84 -22.65 -18.56
N ASP A 11 -13.61 -23.00 -19.83
CA ASP A 11 -12.36 -22.74 -20.54
C ASP A 11 -12.12 -21.23 -20.76
N ASP A 12 -13.17 -20.48 -21.11
CA ASP A 12 -13.12 -19.02 -21.21
C ASP A 12 -12.80 -18.37 -19.86
N ILE A 13 -13.43 -18.83 -18.77
CA ILE A 13 -13.13 -18.36 -17.41
C ILE A 13 -11.68 -18.69 -17.05
N ALA A 14 -11.22 -19.91 -17.32
CA ALA A 14 -9.84 -20.33 -17.05
C ALA A 14 -8.84 -19.45 -17.79
N THR A 15 -9.10 -19.14 -19.06
CA THR A 15 -8.25 -18.26 -19.88
C THR A 15 -8.21 -16.84 -19.33
N ILE A 16 -9.35 -16.28 -18.91
CA ILE A 16 -9.41 -14.94 -18.28
C ILE A 16 -8.65 -14.94 -16.95
N LEU A 17 -8.78 -15.99 -16.13
CA LEU A 17 -8.08 -16.11 -14.87
C LEU A 17 -6.57 -16.25 -15.05
N ASP A 18 -6.11 -16.96 -16.09
CA ASP A 18 -4.68 -17.07 -16.42
C ASP A 18 -4.10 -15.70 -16.80
N ASP A 19 -4.80 -14.96 -17.68
CA ASP A 19 -4.41 -13.60 -18.04
C ASP A 19 -4.34 -12.67 -16.81
N VAL A 20 -5.34 -12.74 -15.93
CA VAL A 20 -5.35 -11.97 -14.68
C VAL A 20 -4.16 -12.38 -13.80
N SER A 21 -3.85 -13.67 -13.69
CA SER A 21 -2.72 -14.16 -12.89
C SER A 21 -1.38 -13.63 -13.40
N VAL A 22 -1.15 -13.68 -14.72
CA VAL A 22 0.07 -13.15 -15.35
C VAL A 22 0.17 -11.63 -15.15
N MET A 23 -0.92 -10.90 -15.37
CA MET A 23 -0.95 -9.45 -15.17
C MET A 23 -0.72 -9.06 -13.70
N THR A 24 -1.34 -9.77 -12.76
CA THR A 24 -1.09 -9.61 -11.32
C THR A 24 0.37 -9.89 -10.98
N GLN A 25 0.99 -10.92 -11.56
CA GLN A 25 2.41 -11.19 -11.34
C GLN A 25 3.30 -10.06 -11.86
N VAL A 26 3.00 -9.50 -13.03
CA VAL A 26 3.73 -8.36 -13.59
C VAL A 26 3.54 -7.11 -12.73
N ALA A 27 2.31 -6.82 -12.31
CA ALA A 27 2.00 -5.71 -11.41
C ALA A 27 2.79 -5.84 -10.10
N ALA A 28 2.74 -7.01 -9.45
CA ALA A 28 3.48 -7.29 -8.22
C ALA A 28 4.99 -7.10 -8.37
N LYS A 29 5.57 -7.53 -9.51
CA LYS A 29 6.99 -7.29 -9.81
C LYS A 29 7.31 -5.81 -9.95
N LYS A 30 6.45 -5.01 -10.58
CA LYS A 30 6.66 -3.57 -10.72
C LYS A 30 6.47 -2.80 -9.41
N THR A 31 5.66 -3.32 -8.49
CA THR A 31 5.44 -2.73 -7.17
C THR A 31 6.38 -3.28 -6.10
N ALA A 32 7.32 -4.18 -6.44
CA ALA A 32 8.17 -4.86 -5.47
C ALA A 32 9.08 -3.90 -4.66
N GLY A 33 9.53 -2.80 -5.27
CA GLY A 33 10.32 -1.77 -4.57
C GLY A 33 9.47 -1.08 -3.49
N VAL A 34 8.31 -0.57 -3.87
CA VAL A 34 7.35 0.11 -2.98
C VAL A 34 6.80 -0.84 -1.91
N LEU A 35 6.63 -2.13 -2.25
CA LEU A 35 6.25 -3.19 -1.30
C LEU A 35 7.30 -3.37 -0.21
N GLY A 36 8.59 -3.30 -0.56
CA GLY A 36 9.67 -3.33 0.41
C GLY A 36 9.60 -2.16 1.39
N ASP A 37 9.31 -0.96 0.87
CA ASP A 37 9.12 0.23 1.70
C ASP A 37 7.89 0.09 2.61
N ASP A 38 6.78 -0.44 2.11
CA ASP A 38 5.55 -0.70 2.89
C ASP A 38 5.79 -1.69 4.03
N LEU A 39 6.53 -2.77 3.77
CA LEU A 39 6.95 -3.72 4.80
C LEU A 39 7.85 -3.05 5.86
N ALA A 40 8.86 -2.29 5.43
CA ALA A 40 9.82 -1.66 6.33
C ALA A 40 9.15 -0.62 7.23
N LEU A 41 8.29 0.23 6.65
CA LEU A 41 7.60 1.29 7.37
C LEU A 41 6.54 0.73 8.32
N ASN A 42 5.75 -0.27 7.89
CA ASN A 42 4.81 -0.93 8.80
C ASN A 42 5.56 -1.61 9.95
N ALA A 43 6.61 -2.40 9.68
CA ALA A 43 7.41 -3.06 10.71
C ALA A 43 8.00 -2.06 11.71
N GLN A 44 8.50 -0.91 11.24
CA GLN A 44 9.01 0.15 12.09
C GLN A 44 7.91 0.76 12.98
N GLN A 45 6.70 0.96 12.47
CA GLN A 45 5.61 1.56 13.24
C GLN A 45 5.01 0.63 14.30
N VAL A 46 5.07 -0.69 14.09
CA VAL A 46 4.69 -1.66 15.13
C VAL A 46 5.80 -1.93 16.14
N SER A 47 7.06 -1.65 15.76
CA SER A 47 8.20 -1.85 16.66
C SER A 47 8.11 -0.99 17.93
N GLY A 48 8.50 -1.57 19.07
CA GLY A 48 8.47 -0.90 20.37
C GLY A 48 7.10 -0.85 21.05
N VAL A 49 6.13 -1.63 20.58
CA VAL A 49 4.95 -2.02 21.38
C VAL A 49 5.36 -3.26 22.21
N ALA A 50 4.83 -3.44 23.42
CA ALA A 50 5.10 -4.68 24.18
C ALA A 50 4.67 -5.90 23.34
N SER A 51 5.47 -6.97 23.28
CA SER A 51 5.20 -8.12 22.40
C SER A 51 3.82 -8.76 22.57
N GLU A 52 3.23 -8.65 23.76
CA GLU A 52 1.85 -9.11 24.05
C GLU A 52 0.76 -8.29 23.34
N ARG A 53 1.09 -7.07 22.88
CA ARG A 53 0.18 -6.10 22.26
C ARG A 53 0.48 -5.80 20.79
N GLU A 54 1.53 -6.39 20.23
CA GLU A 54 1.89 -6.25 18.81
C GLU A 54 0.79 -6.81 17.89
N LEU A 55 0.32 -8.05 18.12
CA LEU A 55 -0.73 -8.68 17.33
C LEU A 55 -2.05 -7.86 17.25
N PRO A 56 -2.62 -7.37 18.38
CA PRO A 56 -3.77 -6.47 18.36
C PRO A 56 -3.54 -5.18 17.57
N VAL A 57 -2.34 -4.60 17.64
CA VAL A 57 -1.99 -3.37 16.91
C VAL A 57 -1.89 -3.66 15.42
N VAL A 58 -1.16 -4.71 15.00
CA VAL A 58 -1.09 -5.13 13.58
C VAL A 58 -2.49 -5.38 13.03
N TRP A 59 -3.35 -6.05 13.79
CA TRP A 59 -4.73 -6.30 13.39
C TRP A 59 -5.56 -5.03 13.22
N ALA A 60 -5.40 -4.05 14.11
CA ALA A 60 -6.07 -2.76 13.99
C ALA A 60 -5.60 -1.99 12.74
N VAL A 61 -4.29 -2.00 12.47
CA VAL A 61 -3.71 -1.39 11.27
C VAL A 61 -4.19 -2.12 10.01
N THR A 62 -4.20 -3.45 10.01
CA THR A 62 -4.68 -4.29 8.89
C THR A 62 -6.12 -3.93 8.52
N LYS A 63 -7.01 -3.77 9.52
CA LYS A 63 -8.40 -3.36 9.29
C LYS A 63 -8.49 -1.96 8.70
N GLY A 64 -7.72 -1.00 9.21
CA GLY A 64 -7.68 0.35 8.67
C GLY A 64 -7.17 0.39 7.22
N SER A 65 -6.08 -0.33 6.96
CA SER A 65 -5.51 -0.51 5.63
C SER A 65 -6.49 -1.13 4.63
N PHE A 66 -7.25 -2.14 5.07
CA PHE A 66 -8.28 -2.75 4.22
C PHE A 66 -9.36 -1.74 3.82
N VAL A 67 -9.83 -0.91 4.76
CA VAL A 67 -10.79 0.17 4.46
C VAL A 67 -10.20 1.19 3.49
N ASN A 68 -8.94 1.59 3.68
CA ASN A 68 -8.22 2.47 2.77
C ASN A 68 -8.21 1.91 1.34
N LYS A 69 -7.83 0.64 1.18
CA LYS A 69 -7.79 -0.03 -0.13
C LYS A 69 -9.18 -0.19 -0.75
N LEU A 70 -10.22 -0.39 0.06
CA LEU A 70 -11.61 -0.44 -0.39
C LEU A 70 -12.10 0.92 -0.95
N ILE A 71 -11.47 2.03 -0.57
CA ILE A 71 -11.74 3.37 -1.13
C ILE A 71 -10.82 3.63 -2.33
N LEU A 72 -9.53 3.32 -2.21
CA LEU A 72 -8.51 3.57 -3.24
C LEU A 72 -8.74 2.77 -4.52
N VAL A 73 -9.12 1.50 -4.42
CA VAL A 73 -9.32 0.63 -5.58
C VAL A 73 -10.46 1.17 -6.48
N PRO A 74 -11.68 1.44 -5.96
CA PRO A 74 -12.73 2.05 -6.78
C PRO A 74 -12.35 3.43 -7.30
N ALA A 75 -11.65 4.26 -6.52
CA ALA A 75 -11.19 5.57 -6.96
C ALA A 75 -10.21 5.46 -8.15
N ALA A 76 -9.26 4.54 -8.09
CA ALA A 76 -8.31 4.28 -9.17
C ALA A 76 -9.00 3.73 -10.42
N LEU A 77 -9.93 2.78 -10.26
CA LEU A 77 -10.72 2.25 -11.37
C LEU A 77 -11.61 3.32 -12.01
N LEU A 78 -12.17 4.23 -11.21
CA LEU A 78 -12.93 5.37 -11.70
C LEU A 78 -12.03 6.31 -12.53
N LEU A 79 -10.80 6.58 -12.08
CA LEU A 79 -9.82 7.32 -12.89
C LEU A 79 -9.50 6.62 -14.21
N SER A 80 -9.37 5.29 -14.22
CA SER A 80 -9.20 4.51 -15.46
C SER A 80 -10.40 4.66 -16.39
N PHE A 81 -11.60 4.52 -15.84
CA PHE A 81 -12.84 4.69 -16.59
C PHE A 81 -12.96 6.11 -17.17
N LEU A 82 -12.61 7.15 -16.42
CA LEU A 82 -12.56 8.54 -16.89
C LEU A 82 -11.51 8.72 -17.99
N SER A 83 -10.33 8.14 -17.84
CA SER A 83 -9.27 8.17 -18.86
C SER A 83 -9.75 7.61 -20.20
N THR A 84 -10.38 6.43 -20.19
CA THR A 84 -10.96 5.81 -21.38
C THR A 84 -12.17 6.59 -21.93
N THR A 85 -13.07 7.04 -21.06
CA THR A 85 -14.32 7.72 -21.47
C THR A 85 -14.07 9.09 -22.10
N PHE A 86 -13.13 9.87 -21.54
CA PHE A 86 -12.82 11.22 -22.02
C PHE A 86 -11.61 11.28 -22.96
N GLY A 87 -10.96 10.14 -23.24
CA GLY A 87 -9.81 10.04 -24.14
C GLY A 87 -8.53 10.70 -23.59
N ILE A 88 -8.46 10.95 -22.28
CA ILE A 88 -7.36 11.65 -21.62
C ILE A 88 -6.32 10.63 -21.13
N HIS A 89 -5.65 9.97 -22.08
CA HIS A 89 -4.72 8.86 -21.81
C HIS A 89 -3.50 9.24 -20.96
N TRP A 90 -3.20 10.54 -20.82
CA TRP A 90 -2.06 11.02 -20.04
C TRP A 90 -2.34 11.17 -18.53
N ILE A 91 -3.58 11.00 -18.05
CA ILE A 91 -3.91 11.17 -16.62
C ILE A 91 -3.07 10.25 -15.74
N ILE A 92 -3.08 8.95 -16.06
CA ILE A 92 -2.39 7.94 -15.24
C ILE A 92 -0.86 8.15 -15.27
N PRO A 93 -0.20 8.29 -16.44
CA PRO A 93 1.24 8.58 -16.50
C PRO A 93 1.63 9.91 -15.84
N THR A 94 0.81 10.96 -15.95
CA THR A 94 1.10 12.26 -15.33
C THR A 94 1.02 12.16 -13.81
N LEU A 95 0.01 11.47 -13.29
CA LEU A 95 -0.16 11.25 -11.86
C LEU A 95 0.97 10.39 -11.27
N LEU A 96 1.41 9.35 -12.00
CA LEU A 96 2.60 8.56 -11.67
C LEU A 96 3.88 9.42 -11.64
N MET A 97 4.06 10.30 -12.63
CA MET A 97 5.25 11.14 -12.72
C MET A 97 5.31 12.19 -11.61
N ILE A 98 4.16 12.75 -11.23
CA ILE A 98 4.06 13.65 -10.05
C ILE A 98 4.35 12.88 -8.77
N GLY A 99 3.77 11.69 -8.59
CA GLY A 99 4.04 10.83 -7.43
C GLY A 99 5.52 10.46 -7.32
N GLY A 100 6.13 10.01 -8.42
CA GLY A 100 7.55 9.70 -8.48
C GLY A 100 8.45 10.91 -8.20
N ALA A 101 8.09 12.10 -8.70
CA ALA A 101 8.83 13.33 -8.39
C ALA A 101 8.75 13.69 -6.90
N PHE A 102 7.57 13.52 -6.27
CA PHE A 102 7.39 13.74 -4.83
C PHE A 102 8.23 12.76 -4.00
N LEU A 103 8.26 11.48 -4.35
CA LEU A 103 9.08 10.47 -3.66
C LEU A 103 10.58 10.73 -3.82
N CYS A 104 11.03 11.16 -4.99
CA CYS A 104 12.42 11.59 -5.20
C CYS A 104 12.79 12.77 -4.29
N PHE A 105 11.86 13.72 -4.10
CA PHE A 105 12.04 14.85 -3.18
C PHE A 105 12.13 14.37 -1.72
N GLU A 106 11.17 13.57 -1.26
CA GLU A 106 11.16 13.06 0.12
C GLU A 106 12.36 12.15 0.42
N GLY A 107 12.74 11.31 -0.54
CA GLY A 107 13.92 10.45 -0.44
C GLY A 107 15.22 11.26 -0.34
N PHE A 108 15.36 12.33 -1.14
CA PHE A 108 16.49 13.25 -1.04
C PHE A 108 16.52 13.96 0.32
N GLU A 109 15.38 14.48 0.79
CA GLU A 109 15.27 15.15 2.09
C GLU A 109 15.70 14.22 3.23
N LYS A 110 15.23 12.97 3.25
CA LYS A 110 15.62 11.97 4.26
C LYS A 110 17.12 11.67 4.27
N ILE A 111 17.74 11.56 3.09
CA ILE A 111 19.20 11.33 2.97
C ILE A 111 19.96 12.56 3.49
N VAL A 112 19.58 13.74 3.02
CA VAL A 112 20.20 15.02 3.40
C VAL A 112 20.08 15.25 4.90
N HIS A 113 18.90 15.02 5.48
CA HIS A 113 18.67 15.18 6.93
C HIS A 113 19.52 14.20 7.75
N LYS A 114 19.69 12.95 7.29
CA LYS A 114 20.52 11.94 7.94
C LYS A 114 22.02 12.25 7.88
N PHE A 115 22.48 12.94 6.83
CA PHE A 115 23.89 13.29 6.66
C PHE A 115 24.26 14.69 7.20
N LEU A 116 23.31 15.62 7.33
CA LEU A 116 23.57 17.00 7.76
C LEU A 116 23.18 17.31 9.21
N HIS A 117 22.29 16.55 9.85
CA HIS A 117 21.89 16.79 11.23
C HIS A 117 22.39 15.71 12.20
N THR A 118 23.70 15.73 12.48
CA THR A 118 24.28 14.96 13.61
C THR A 118 24.03 15.66 14.96
N GLU A 119 23.72 16.96 14.99
CA GLU A 119 23.62 17.73 16.24
C GLU A 119 22.18 17.96 16.76
N GLU A 120 21.15 17.96 15.91
CA GLU A 120 19.75 18.13 16.36
C GLU A 120 19.15 16.85 16.98
N ASP A 121 19.63 15.67 16.59
CA ASP A 121 19.23 14.38 17.19
C ASP A 121 19.63 14.28 18.68
N VAL A 122 20.68 14.99 19.11
CA VAL A 122 21.10 15.06 20.51
C VAL A 122 20.11 15.92 21.32
N ALA A 123 19.57 16.99 20.74
CA ALA A 123 18.58 17.84 21.38
C ALA A 123 17.21 17.14 21.47
N HIS A 124 16.83 16.34 20.48
CA HIS A 124 15.56 15.59 20.48
C HIS A 124 15.60 14.37 21.42
N LYS A 125 16.75 13.68 21.53
CA LYS A 125 16.99 12.65 22.54
C LYS A 125 16.98 13.21 23.96
N THR A 126 17.47 14.43 24.17
CA THR A 126 17.44 15.10 25.48
C THR A 126 16.02 15.51 25.87
N LYS A 127 15.19 15.97 24.92
CA LYS A 127 13.76 16.22 25.17
C LYS A 127 12.95 14.95 25.45
N LEU A 128 13.27 13.84 24.78
CA LEU A 128 12.67 12.52 25.07
C LEU A 128 13.13 11.96 26.43
N ALA A 129 14.38 12.19 26.84
CA ALA A 129 14.89 11.81 28.15
C ALA A 129 14.21 12.56 29.31
N HIS A 130 13.78 13.82 29.09
CA HIS A 130 13.00 14.59 30.06
C HIS A 130 11.50 14.25 30.09
N ALA A 131 10.98 13.49 29.12
CA ALA A 131 9.59 13.01 29.11
C ALA A 131 9.41 11.65 29.84
N VAL A 132 10.50 11.08 30.36
CA VAL A 132 10.50 9.79 31.10
C VAL A 132 9.99 9.94 32.56
N GLU A 133 9.73 11.16 33.02
CA GLU A 133 9.29 11.45 34.40
C GLU A 133 7.76 11.54 34.60
N ASP A 134 6.93 11.17 33.62
CA ASP A 134 5.47 11.15 33.81
C ASP A 134 4.93 9.71 33.97
N PRO A 135 4.50 9.28 35.18
CA PRO A 135 3.99 7.92 35.44
C PRO A 135 2.63 7.61 34.80
N ASN A 136 2.01 8.57 34.10
CA ASN A 136 0.73 8.44 33.42
C ASN A 136 0.84 8.59 31.90
N VAL A 137 1.88 8.03 31.28
CA VAL A 137 1.84 7.80 29.84
C VAL A 137 0.65 6.87 29.55
N ASP A 138 -0.41 7.44 28.99
CA ASP A 138 -1.57 6.67 28.53
C ASP A 138 -1.11 5.79 27.35
N LEU A 139 -0.66 4.58 27.68
CA LEU A 139 -0.20 3.57 26.73
C LEU A 139 -1.24 3.34 25.62
N VAL A 140 -2.54 3.52 25.92
CA VAL A 140 -3.62 3.38 24.95
C VAL A 140 -3.66 4.56 23.99
N ALA A 141 -3.37 5.78 24.45
CA ALA A 141 -3.26 6.96 23.59
C ALA A 141 -2.08 6.82 22.62
N LEU A 142 -0.91 6.36 23.10
CA LEU A 142 0.26 6.12 22.26
C LEU A 142 0.03 5.02 21.21
N GLU A 143 -0.63 3.92 21.59
CA GLU A 143 -1.00 2.87 20.64
C GLU A 143 -1.96 3.37 19.56
N LYS A 144 -2.97 4.17 19.93
CA LYS A 144 -3.90 4.77 18.97
C LYS A 144 -3.19 5.70 17.99
N GLU A 145 -2.22 6.48 18.48
CA GLU A 145 -1.41 7.36 17.64
C GLU A 145 -0.56 6.56 16.66
N LYS A 146 0.12 5.50 17.13
CA LYS A 146 0.86 4.57 16.27
C LYS A 146 -0.02 3.92 15.21
N ILE A 147 -1.21 3.42 15.60
CA ILE A 147 -2.17 2.81 14.67
C ILE A 147 -2.60 3.82 13.60
N LYS A 148 -2.94 5.06 14.00
CA LYS A 148 -3.36 6.10 13.06
C LYS A 148 -2.25 6.51 12.11
N GLY A 149 -1.02 6.65 12.63
CA GLY A 149 0.17 6.91 11.83
C GLY A 149 0.37 5.83 10.77
N ALA A 150 0.27 4.56 11.18
CA ALA A 150 0.45 3.43 10.28
C ALA A 150 -0.61 3.32 9.19
N ILE A 151 -1.87 3.56 9.54
CA ILE A 151 -2.96 3.60 8.56
C ILE A 151 -2.75 4.73 7.53
N THR A 152 -2.20 5.87 7.96
CA THR A 152 -1.96 7.01 7.06
C THR A 152 -0.79 6.76 6.12
N THR A 153 0.30 6.17 6.63
CA THR A 153 1.45 5.78 5.82
C THR A 153 1.08 4.69 4.80
N ASP A 154 0.36 3.65 5.23
CA ASP A 154 -0.15 2.60 4.34
C ASP A 154 -1.08 3.16 3.26
N PHE A 155 -1.90 4.18 3.55
CA PHE A 155 -2.75 4.80 2.53
C PHE A 155 -1.92 5.36 1.35
N ILE A 156 -0.84 6.06 1.65
CA ILE A 156 0.02 6.70 0.64
C ILE A 156 0.74 5.62 -0.18
N LEU A 157 1.34 4.63 0.49
CA LEU A 157 2.06 3.54 -0.17
C LEU A 157 1.11 2.65 -0.98
N SER A 158 -0.08 2.37 -0.44
CA SER A 158 -1.14 1.65 -1.15
C SER A 158 -1.60 2.39 -2.39
N ALA A 159 -1.73 3.73 -2.33
CA ALA A 159 -2.12 4.53 -3.48
C ALA A 159 -1.08 4.40 -4.60
N GLU A 160 0.21 4.45 -4.29
CA GLU A 160 1.27 4.24 -5.27
C GLU A 160 1.22 2.85 -5.89
N ILE A 161 1.13 1.79 -5.08
CA ILE A 161 1.02 0.40 -5.54
C ILE A 161 -0.18 0.24 -6.47
N ILE A 162 -1.35 0.75 -6.08
CA ILE A 162 -2.59 0.64 -6.86
C ILE A 162 -2.46 1.39 -8.18
N VAL A 163 -1.86 2.59 -8.19
CA VAL A 163 -1.67 3.38 -9.41
C VAL A 163 -0.66 2.71 -10.35
N ILE A 164 0.45 2.16 -9.84
CA ILE A 164 1.40 1.38 -10.64
C ILE A 164 0.71 0.15 -11.22
N ALA A 165 -0.03 -0.61 -10.39
CA ALA A 165 -0.76 -1.80 -10.83
C ALA A 165 -1.77 -1.44 -11.93
N LEU A 166 -2.56 -0.38 -11.75
CA LEU A 166 -3.50 0.11 -12.75
C LEU A 166 -2.77 0.50 -14.06
N GLY A 167 -1.63 1.17 -13.96
CA GLY A 167 -0.80 1.50 -15.11
C GLY A 167 -0.26 0.27 -15.85
N THR A 168 -0.04 -0.86 -15.15
CA THR A 168 0.40 -2.11 -15.81
C THR A 168 -0.69 -2.80 -16.63
N VAL A 169 -1.96 -2.55 -16.31
CA VAL A 169 -3.12 -3.15 -16.97
C VAL A 169 -3.96 -2.13 -17.72
N ALA A 170 -3.43 -0.93 -17.97
CA ALA A 170 -4.15 0.16 -18.60
C ALA A 170 -4.73 -0.21 -19.98
N ASP A 171 -4.03 -1.07 -20.73
CA ASP A 171 -4.45 -1.55 -22.05
C ASP A 171 -5.39 -2.77 -21.99
N ALA A 172 -5.60 -3.35 -20.81
CA ALA A 172 -6.50 -4.50 -20.63
C ALA A 172 -7.96 -4.06 -20.55
N SER A 173 -8.88 -4.99 -20.87
CA SER A 173 -10.32 -4.77 -20.67
C SER A 173 -10.64 -4.38 -19.22
N PHE A 174 -11.64 -3.52 -19.00
CA PHE A 174 -12.00 -3.03 -17.68
C PHE A 174 -12.24 -4.14 -16.64
N GLY A 175 -12.83 -5.27 -17.03
CA GLY A 175 -13.00 -6.43 -16.14
C GLY A 175 -11.68 -7.03 -15.64
N LYS A 176 -10.67 -7.13 -16.51
CA LYS A 176 -9.31 -7.56 -16.13
C LYS A 176 -8.64 -6.54 -15.22
N GLN A 177 -8.84 -5.24 -15.47
CA GLN A 177 -8.30 -4.19 -14.59
C GLN A 177 -8.87 -4.31 -13.17
N ILE A 178 -10.19 -4.48 -13.03
CA ILE A 178 -10.84 -4.70 -11.73
C ILE A 178 -10.24 -5.91 -11.03
N ALA A 179 -10.15 -7.04 -11.74
CA ALA A 179 -9.65 -8.29 -11.16
C ALA A 179 -8.20 -8.16 -10.69
N VAL A 180 -7.31 -7.60 -11.52
CA VAL A 180 -5.89 -7.47 -11.21
C VAL A 180 -5.65 -6.49 -10.07
N VAL A 181 -6.26 -5.29 -10.11
CA VAL A 181 -6.06 -4.28 -9.07
C VAL A 181 -6.62 -4.75 -7.72
N SER A 182 -7.78 -5.43 -7.74
CA SER A 182 -8.35 -6.02 -6.52
C SER A 182 -7.49 -7.16 -5.98
N ALA A 183 -6.98 -8.04 -6.84
CA ALA A 183 -6.09 -9.13 -6.45
C ALA A 183 -4.81 -8.59 -5.82
N ILE A 184 -4.18 -7.57 -6.41
CA ILE A 184 -3.00 -6.90 -5.84
C ILE A 184 -3.35 -6.32 -4.47
N ALA A 185 -4.42 -5.54 -4.34
CA ALA A 185 -4.80 -4.94 -3.06
C ALA A 185 -4.96 -5.99 -1.95
N LEU A 186 -5.59 -7.12 -2.26
CA LEU A 186 -5.77 -8.24 -1.32
C LEU A 186 -4.46 -8.95 -0.99
N ILE A 187 -3.65 -9.31 -2.00
CA ILE A 187 -2.35 -9.95 -1.82
C ILE A 187 -1.44 -9.08 -0.96
N MET A 188 -1.45 -7.76 -1.19
CA MET A 188 -0.67 -6.82 -0.39
C MET A 188 -1.14 -6.76 1.05
N THR A 189 -2.45 -6.62 1.30
CA THR A 189 -2.95 -6.62 2.68
C THR A 189 -2.60 -7.91 3.42
N VAL A 190 -2.82 -9.07 2.80
CA VAL A 190 -2.53 -10.34 3.48
C VAL A 190 -1.03 -10.59 3.59
N GLY A 191 -0.26 -10.30 2.54
CA GLY A 191 1.17 -10.53 2.48
C GLY A 191 1.96 -9.63 3.43
N VAL A 192 1.70 -8.32 3.41
CA VAL A 192 2.41 -7.34 4.26
C VAL A 192 2.11 -7.61 5.73
N TYR A 193 0.84 -7.63 6.11
CA TYR A 193 0.49 -7.82 7.52
C TYR A 193 0.69 -9.25 8.01
N GLY A 194 0.61 -10.25 7.12
CA GLY A 194 0.97 -11.64 7.45
C GLY A 194 2.46 -11.79 7.74
N LEU A 195 3.33 -11.10 7.01
CA LEU A 195 4.78 -11.07 7.25
C LEU A 195 5.17 -10.22 8.46
N VAL A 196 4.42 -9.15 8.74
CA VAL A 196 4.68 -8.29 9.92
C VAL A 196 4.18 -8.94 11.22
N ALA A 197 3.13 -9.77 11.16
CA ALA A 197 2.58 -10.47 12.33
C ALA A 197 3.29 -11.79 12.70
N GLY A 198 4.18 -12.30 11.85
CA GLY A 198 4.89 -13.58 12.03
C GLY A 198 6.35 -13.40 12.39
#